data_AF-A0A841SSQ8-F1
#
_entry.id   AF-A0A841SSQ8-F1
#
_cell.length_a   1.000
_cell.length_b   1.000
_cell.length_c   1.000
_cell.angle_alpha   90.00
_cell.angle_beta   90.00
_cell.angle_gamma   90.00
#
_symmetry.space_group_name_H-M   'P 1'
#
loop_
_entity.id
_entity.type
_entity.pdbx_description
1 polymer ?
#
loop_
_entity_poly.entity_id
_entity_poly.type
_entity_poly.pdbx_seq_one_letter_code
_entity_poly.pdbx_strand_id
1 'polypeptide(L)'
;MLGIGRKRRQEVVDETRLRLQEDIRRARKERDIAQSLFENVVEFDRIDHAIYTLEAAEKKLDILLREAKLLLGETGDEAGIAKRAVL
;
A
#
# COMPACT_ATOMS: atom_id res chain seq x y z
N MET A 1 29.37 -20.73 -16.02
CA MET A 1 27.92 -20.54 -16.25
C MET A 1 27.24 -19.98 -15.00
N LEU A 2 27.34 -18.67 -14.70
CA LEU A 2 26.80 -18.09 -13.44
C LEU A 2 25.83 -16.90 -13.63
N GLY A 3 25.46 -16.54 -14.87
CA GLY A 3 24.64 -15.35 -15.16
C GLY A 3 23.12 -15.54 -15.07
N ILE A 4 22.62 -16.78 -15.17
CA ILE A 4 21.18 -17.06 -15.32
C ILE A 4 20.40 -16.79 -14.02
N GLY A 5 21.00 -17.07 -12.87
CA GLY A 5 20.33 -16.89 -11.56
C GLY A 5 20.10 -15.42 -11.18
N ARG A 6 21.04 -14.54 -11.50
CA ARG A 6 20.94 -13.10 -11.18
C ARG A 6 19.88 -12.41 -12.03
N LYS A 7 19.81 -12.74 -13.32
CA LYS A 7 18.80 -12.18 -14.24
C LYS A 7 17.38 -12.56 -13.83
N ARG A 8 17.16 -13.85 -13.50
CA ARG A 8 15.86 -14.34 -13.05
C ARG A 8 15.41 -13.70 -11.72
N ARG A 9 16.35 -13.45 -10.79
CA ARG A 9 16.04 -12.75 -9.54
C ARG A 9 15.62 -11.29 -9.79
N GLN A 10 16.31 -10.60 -10.69
CA GLN A 10 15.98 -9.21 -11.04
C GLN A 10 14.59 -9.11 -11.68
N GLU A 11 14.26 -10.00 -12.62
CA GLU A 11 12.94 -10.05 -13.28
C GLU A 11 11.80 -10.22 -12.27
N VAL A 12 11.98 -11.07 -11.24
CA VAL A 12 10.98 -11.28 -10.18
C VAL A 12 10.80 -10.03 -9.31
N VAL A 13 11.89 -9.32 -8.98
CA VAL A 13 11.82 -8.06 -8.22
C VAL A 13 11.10 -6.97 -9.02
N ASP A 14 11.41 -6.85 -10.32
CA ASP A 14 10.78 -5.86 -11.20
C ASP A 14 9.27 -6.15 -11.37
N GLU A 15 8.88 -7.41 -11.56
CA GLU A 15 7.48 -7.81 -11.63
C GLU A 15 6.74 -7.51 -10.32
N THR A 16 7.36 -7.81 -9.18
CA THR A 16 6.81 -7.54 -7.85
C THR A 16 6.59 -6.04 -7.65
N ARG A 17 7.54 -5.21 -8.06
CA ARG A 17 7.44 -3.75 -8.01
C ARG A 17 6.31 -3.21 -8.87
N LEU A 18 6.15 -3.73 -10.09
CA LEU A 18 5.06 -3.32 -10.99
C LEU A 18 3.68 -3.68 -10.42
N ARG A 19 3.53 -4.88 -9.85
CA ARG A 19 2.28 -5.31 -9.20
C ARG A 19 1.94 -4.40 -8.02
N LEU A 20 2.92 -4.13 -7.16
CA LEU A 20 2.74 -3.25 -6.00
C LEU A 20 2.34 -1.83 -6.40
N GLN A 21 2.93 -1.29 -7.47
CA GLN A 21 2.55 0.02 -8.02
C GLN A 21 1.09 0.04 -8.50
N GLU A 22 0.66 -1.01 -9.22
CA GLU A 22 -0.73 -1.14 -9.66
C GLU A 22 -1.69 -1.27 -8.47
N ASP A 23 -1.34 -2.03 -7.43
CA ASP A 23 -2.17 -2.19 -6.25
C ASP A 23 -2.31 -0.88 -5.47
N ILE A 24 -1.24 -0.09 -5.34
CA ILE A 24 -1.29 1.25 -4.77
C ILE A 24 -2.21 2.16 -5.58
N ARG A 25 -2.12 2.11 -6.91
CA ARG A 25 -2.98 2.92 -7.79
C ARG A 25 -4.45 2.56 -7.61
N ARG A 26 -4.78 1.28 -7.49
CA ARG A 26 -6.15 0.81 -7.22
C ARG A 26 -6.63 1.23 -5.83
N ALA A 27 -5.82 1.03 -4.81
CA ALA A 27 -6.16 1.42 -3.44
C ALA A 27 -6.41 2.92 -3.29
N ARG A 28 -5.65 3.77 -3.99
CA ARG A 28 -5.92 5.22 -4.07
C ARG A 28 -7.29 5.50 -4.66
N LYS A 29 -7.61 4.88 -5.80
CA LYS A 29 -8.92 5.04 -6.44
C LYS A 29 -10.06 4.57 -5.53
N GLU A 30 -9.90 3.43 -4.86
CA GLU A 30 -10.87 2.93 -3.88
C GLU A 30 -11.08 3.92 -2.73
N ARG A 31 -9.99 4.47 -2.17
CA ARG A 31 -10.05 5.47 -1.11
C ARG A 31 -10.73 6.76 -1.56
N ASP A 32 -10.47 7.22 -2.79
CA ASP A 32 -11.13 8.42 -3.34
C ASP A 32 -12.63 8.20 -3.56
N ILE A 33 -13.04 7.00 -4.00
CA ILE A 33 -14.46 6.62 -4.10
C ILE A 33 -15.10 6.57 -2.72
N ALA A 34 -14.44 5.95 -1.73
CA ALA A 34 -14.96 5.87 -0.36
C ALA A 34 -15.09 7.24 0.29
N GLN A 35 -14.12 8.14 0.03
CA GLN A 35 -14.15 9.53 0.47
C GLN A 35 -15.37 10.26 -0.12
N SER A 36 -15.58 10.13 -1.44
CA SER A 36 -16.76 10.70 -2.09
C SER A 36 -18.06 10.13 -1.52
N LEU A 37 -18.12 8.83 -1.22
CA LEU A 37 -19.29 8.22 -0.61
C LEU A 37 -19.56 8.78 0.79
N PHE A 38 -18.52 8.96 1.61
CA PHE A 38 -18.64 9.58 2.93
C PHE A 38 -19.09 11.05 2.86
N GLU A 39 -18.56 11.83 1.92
CA GLU A 39 -18.92 13.25 1.77
C GLU A 39 -20.36 13.47 1.29
N ASN A 40 -20.93 12.50 0.58
CA ASN A 40 -22.26 12.62 -0.04
C ASN A 40 -23.35 11.78 0.66
N VAL A 41 -23.02 11.07 1.74
CA VAL A 41 -24.02 10.29 2.47
C VAL A 41 -24.96 11.23 3.21
N VAL A 42 -26.26 11.07 2.98
CA VAL A 42 -27.30 11.91 3.62
C VAL A 42 -28.16 11.10 4.58
N GLU A 43 -28.21 9.78 4.39
CA GLU A 43 -28.95 8.86 5.24
C GLU A 43 -28.13 8.47 6.47
N PHE A 44 -28.70 8.70 7.64
CA PHE A 44 -28.05 8.48 8.94
C PHE A 44 -27.59 7.02 9.14
N ASP A 45 -28.35 6.05 8.64
CA ASP A 45 -28.06 4.61 8.71
C ASP A 45 -26.88 4.17 7.81
N ARG A 46 -26.46 5.03 6.87
CA ARG A 46 -25.36 4.75 5.94
C ARG A 46 -24.06 5.42 6.33
N ILE A 47 -24.07 6.35 7.28
CA ILE A 47 -22.87 7.05 7.77
C ILE A 47 -21.84 6.06 8.31
N ASP A 48 -22.26 5.13 9.17
CA ASP A 48 -21.35 4.15 9.76
C ASP A 48 -20.69 3.26 8.68
N HIS A 49 -21.48 2.85 7.69
CA HIS A 49 -20.97 2.09 6.55
C HIS A 49 -19.97 2.91 5.73
N ALA A 50 -20.25 4.20 5.50
CA ALA A 50 -19.36 5.10 4.79
C ALA A 50 -18.02 5.30 5.51
N ILE A 51 -18.07 5.51 6.83
CA ILE A 51 -16.87 5.63 7.69
C ILE A 51 -16.06 4.35 7.62
N TYR A 52 -16.70 3.19 7.85
CA TYR A 52 -16.01 1.90 7.81
C TYR A 52 -15.31 1.66 6.47
N THR A 53 -15.99 1.98 5.37
CA THR A 53 -15.46 1.79 4.02
C THR A 53 -14.25 2.70 3.76
N LEU A 54 -14.32 3.96 4.20
CA LEU A 54 -13.21 4.91 4.08
C LEU A 54 -12.01 4.46 4.91
N GLU A 55 -12.21 4.12 6.18
CA GLU A 55 -11.12 3.65 7.05
C GLU A 55 -10.46 2.38 6.51
N ALA A 56 -11.23 1.44 5.95
CA ALA A 56 -10.70 0.22 5.37
C ALA A 56 -9.82 0.52 4.14
N ALA A 57 -10.28 1.43 3.27
CA ALA A 57 -9.52 1.84 2.10
C ALA A 57 -8.22 2.59 2.47
N GLU A 58 -8.27 3.45 3.49
CA GLU A 58 -7.10 4.15 4.01
C GLU A 58 -6.07 3.19 4.63
N LYS A 59 -6.52 2.24 5.46
CA LYS A 59 -5.64 1.21 6.04
C LYS A 59 -4.98 0.35 4.97
N LYS A 60 -5.73 -0.06 3.95
CA LYS A 60 -5.20 -0.81 2.80
C LYS A 60 -4.11 -0.02 2.08
N LEU A 61 -4.35 1.27 1.81
CA LEU A 61 -3.38 2.13 1.16
C LEU A 61 -2.12 2.33 2.02
N ASP A 62 -2.26 2.53 3.33
CA ASP A 62 -1.10 2.67 4.25
C ASP A 62 -0.22 1.43 4.25
N ILE A 63 -0.81 0.23 4.30
CA ILE A 63 -0.06 -1.05 4.23
C ILE A 63 0.75 -1.11 2.93
N LEU A 64 0.12 -0.87 1.78
CA LEU A 64 0.79 -0.93 0.47
C LEU A 64 1.91 0.12 0.34
N LEU A 65 1.72 1.32 0.91
CA LEU A 65 2.76 2.34 0.93
C LEU A 65 3.94 1.95 1.82
N ARG A 66 3.71 1.26 2.94
CA ARG A 66 4.78 0.70 3.78
C ARG A 66 5.52 -0.41 3.05
N GLU A 67 4.82 -1.31 2.37
CA GLU A 67 5.44 -2.34 1.52
C GLU A 67 6.30 -1.71 0.42
N ALA A 68 5.82 -0.65 -0.23
CA ALA A 68 6.61 0.04 -1.24
C ALA A 68 7.85 0.71 -0.65
N LYS A 69 7.75 1.29 0.55
CA LYS A 69 8.90 1.83 1.26
C LYS A 69 9.91 0.76 1.64
N LEU A 70 9.47 -0.44 2.03
CA LEU A 70 10.38 -1.55 2.32
C LEU A 70 11.06 -2.06 1.05
N LEU A 71 10.32 -2.24 -0.04
CA LEU A 71 10.86 -2.67 -1.33
C LEU A 71 11.85 -1.65 -1.93
N LEU A 72 11.63 -0.35 -1.69
CA LEU A 72 12.55 0.73 -2.08
C LEU A 72 13.68 0.95 -1.05
N GLY A 73 13.42 0.66 0.22
CA GLY A 73 14.34 0.80 1.36
C GLY A 73 15.28 -0.38 1.56
N GLU A 74 15.07 -1.51 0.90
CA GLU A 74 16.12 -2.54 0.72
C GLU A 74 17.30 -2.03 -0.16
N THR A 75 17.18 -0.84 -0.74
CA THR A 75 18.32 -0.09 -1.29
C THR A 75 18.89 1.01 -0.37
N GLY A 76 18.36 1.18 0.84
CA GLY A 76 18.89 2.11 1.84
C GLY A 76 18.07 2.14 3.14
N ASP A 77 18.73 1.78 4.24
CA ASP A 77 18.38 2.04 5.64
C ASP A 77 17.60 0.98 6.44
N GLU A 78 18.37 0.09 7.09
CA GLU A 78 18.01 -0.63 8.32
C GLU A 78 17.67 0.29 9.52
N ALA A 79 17.69 1.62 9.37
CA ALA A 79 17.55 2.57 10.47
C ALA A 79 16.09 2.77 10.97
N GLY A 80 15.09 2.32 10.22
CA GLY A 80 13.67 2.59 10.53
C GLY A 80 13.02 1.65 11.56
N ILE A 81 13.53 0.43 11.71
CA ILE A 81 12.90 -0.60 12.55
C ILE A 81 13.20 -0.37 14.05
N ALA A 82 14.32 0.27 14.37
CA ALA A 82 14.74 0.51 15.76
C ALA A 82 13.89 1.54 16.54
N LYS A 83 13.10 2.41 15.87
CA LYS A 83 12.31 3.45 16.55
C LYS A 83 10.94 3.02 17.07
N ARG A 84 10.49 1.79 16.79
CA ARG A 84 9.20 1.27 17.29
C ARG A 84 9.32 0.25 18.42
N ALA A 85 10.54 -0.21 18.73
CA ALA A 85 10.78 -1.15 19.84
C ALA A 85 11.10 -0.44 21.18
N VAL A 86 11.20 0.89 21.18
CA VAL A 86 11.52 1.68 22.38
C VAL A 86 10.56 2.87 22.47
N LEU A 87 9.28 2.58 22.74
CA LEU A 87 8.33 3.48 23.38
C LEU A 87 7.32 2.64 24.17
#